data_AF-A0A418PM27-F1
#
_entry.id   AF-A0A418PM27-F1
#
_cell.length_a   1.000
_cell.length_b   1.000
_cell.length_c   1.000
_cell.angle_alpha   90.00
_cell.angle_beta   90.00
_cell.angle_gamma   90.00
#
_symmetry.space_group_name_H-M   'P 1'
#
loop_
_entity.id
_entity.type
_entity.pdbx_description
1 polymer ?
#
loop_
_entity_poly.entity_id
_entity_poly.type
_entity_poly.pdbx_seq_one_letter_code
_entity_poly.pdbx_strand_id
1 'polypeptide(L)'
;MEGLELSELKEFEVHYCNALESVNGITGFSNNLIKVVFDNCKKLKYYEGLRFALNIEVLIMTNCGDIPSLFWLSDLKKLKLLNFFNTKLVDGDTSFCLPIDEVIFKNQNYYNFKQVDFDRNN
;
A
#
# COMPACT_ATOMS: atom_id res chain seq x y z
N MET A 1 18.91 -19.22 5.44
CA MET A 1 19.54 -17.96 5.00
C MET A 1 19.45 -17.02 6.18
N GLU A 2 20.57 -16.70 6.83
CA GLU A 2 20.66 -15.47 7.62
C GLU A 2 20.39 -14.34 6.63
N GLY A 3 19.15 -13.86 6.63
CA GLY A 3 18.73 -12.78 5.76
C GLY A 3 19.50 -11.52 6.15
N LEU A 4 19.84 -10.70 5.15
CA LEU A 4 20.38 -9.36 5.37
C LEU A 4 19.64 -8.68 6.53
N GLU A 5 20.32 -8.42 7.65
CA GLU A 5 19.77 -7.60 8.74
C GLU A 5 19.71 -6.15 8.24
N LEU A 6 18.62 -5.81 7.57
CA LEU A 6 18.32 -4.47 7.09
C LEU A 6 17.74 -3.62 8.24
N SER A 7 18.40 -3.65 9.41
CA SER A 7 17.90 -3.03 10.63
C SER A 7 17.71 -1.51 10.48
N GLU A 8 18.51 -0.85 9.65
CA GLU A 8 18.41 0.60 9.43
C GLU A 8 17.58 0.98 8.21
N LEU A 9 16.99 0.01 7.50
CA LEU A 9 16.23 0.31 6.29
C LEU A 9 14.94 1.06 6.63
N LYS A 10 14.83 2.29 6.14
CA LYS A 10 13.66 3.17 6.31
C LYS A 10 12.79 3.24 5.07
N GLU A 11 13.38 3.09 3.89
CA GLU A 11 12.68 3.21 2.62
C GLU A 11 12.94 1.98 1.76
N PHE A 12 11.87 1.41 1.22
CA PHE A 12 11.94 0.28 0.30
C PHE A 12 11.12 0.59 -0.94
N GLU A 13 11.77 0.59 -2.10
CA GLU A 13 11.11 0.91 -3.35
C GLU A 13 11.37 -0.16 -4.41
N VAL A 14 10.33 -0.51 -5.15
CA VAL A 14 10.37 -1.49 -6.21
C VAL A 14 9.66 -0.92 -7.43
N HIS A 15 10.40 -0.82 -8.53
CA HIS A 15 9.94 -0.19 -9.77
C HIS A 15 10.00 -1.20 -10.91
N TYR A 16 8.93 -1.33 -11.69
CA TYR A 16 8.86 -2.14 -12.91
C TYR A 16 9.15 -3.65 -12.73
N CYS A 17 9.01 -4.19 -11.51
CA CYS A 17 9.17 -5.63 -11.26
C CYS A 17 7.93 -6.41 -11.71
N ASN A 18 7.79 -6.61 -13.01
CA ASN A 18 6.63 -7.26 -13.63
C ASN A 18 6.49 -8.77 -13.32
N ALA A 19 7.48 -9.38 -12.68
CA ALA A 19 7.41 -10.76 -12.17
C ALA A 19 7.02 -10.84 -10.68
N LEU A 20 6.97 -9.70 -9.97
CA LEU A 20 6.63 -9.67 -8.55
C LEU A 20 5.13 -9.93 -8.36
N GLU A 21 4.80 -11.01 -7.67
CA GLU A 21 3.41 -11.39 -7.39
C GLU A 21 2.98 -11.10 -5.95
N SER A 22 3.94 -10.98 -5.03
CA SER A 22 3.70 -10.85 -3.59
C SER A 22 4.69 -9.92 -2.92
N VAL A 23 4.22 -9.19 -1.91
CA VAL A 23 5.04 -8.39 -1.00
C VAL A 23 5.48 -9.15 0.27
N ASN A 24 5.15 -10.43 0.42
CA ASN A 24 5.37 -11.17 1.67
C ASN A 24 6.83 -11.21 2.13
N GLY A 25 7.79 -11.08 1.21
CA GLY A 25 9.22 -10.96 1.55
C GLY A 25 9.55 -9.74 2.42
N ILE A 26 8.71 -8.70 2.43
CA ILE A 26 8.91 -7.48 3.24
C ILE A 26 8.94 -7.77 4.74
N THR A 27 8.30 -8.86 5.18
CA THR A 27 8.25 -9.28 6.59
C THR A 27 9.62 -9.52 7.21
N GLY A 28 10.62 -9.87 6.40
CA GLY A 28 12.00 -10.07 6.88
C GLY A 28 12.72 -8.79 7.28
N PHE A 29 12.20 -7.60 6.91
CA PHE A 29 12.87 -6.32 7.13
C PHE A 29 11.90 -5.15 7.41
N SER A 30 10.66 -5.45 7.80
CA SER A 30 9.59 -4.44 7.94
C SER A 30 9.69 -3.57 9.19
N ASN A 31 10.53 -3.95 10.16
CA ASN A 31 10.56 -3.35 11.50
C ASN A 31 10.84 -1.84 11.50
N ASN A 32 11.63 -1.35 10.54
CA ASN A 32 12.07 0.05 10.52
C ASN A 32 11.56 0.85 9.31
N LEU A 33 10.77 0.22 8.44
CA LEU A 33 10.25 0.88 7.25
C LEU A 33 9.26 1.99 7.62
N ILE A 34 9.52 3.17 7.05
CA ILE A 34 8.70 4.37 7.12
C ILE A 34 8.00 4.62 5.78
N LYS A 35 8.69 4.30 4.67
CA LYS A 35 8.17 4.50 3.32
C LYS A 35 8.31 3.24 2.49
N VAL A 36 7.23 2.87 1.81
CA VAL A 36 7.23 1.76 0.85
C VAL A 36 6.60 2.19 -0.45
N VAL A 37 7.29 1.90 -1.56
CA VAL A 37 6.83 2.22 -2.91
C VAL A 37 6.86 0.98 -3.78
N PHE A 38 5.75 0.68 -4.42
CA PHE A 38 5.64 -0.21 -5.57
C PHE A 38 5.12 0.62 -6.74
N ASP A 39 5.90 0.71 -7.81
CA ASP A 39 5.47 1.35 -9.04
C ASP A 39 5.61 0.37 -10.21
N ASN A 40 4.59 0.35 -11.06
CA ASN A 40 4.57 -0.48 -12.27
C ASN A 40 4.80 -2.00 -12.03
N CYS A 41 4.37 -2.53 -10.88
CA CYS A 41 4.44 -3.97 -10.55
C CYS A 41 3.15 -4.69 -10.95
N LYS A 42 2.96 -4.91 -12.26
CA LYS A 42 1.66 -5.31 -12.85
C LYS A 42 1.11 -6.69 -12.46
N LYS A 43 1.95 -7.60 -11.94
CA LYS A 43 1.53 -8.94 -11.49
C LYS A 43 1.30 -9.04 -9.98
N LEU A 44 1.48 -7.95 -9.25
CA LEU A 44 1.34 -7.93 -7.80
C LEU A 44 -0.13 -8.17 -7.41
N LYS A 45 -0.39 -9.21 -6.63
CA LYS A 45 -1.75 -9.62 -6.23
C LYS A 45 -1.87 -9.99 -4.75
N TYR A 46 -0.74 -10.22 -4.07
CA TYR A 46 -0.69 -10.56 -2.65
C TYR A 46 -0.02 -9.44 -1.84
N TYR A 47 -0.85 -8.56 -1.27
CA TYR A 47 -0.43 -7.35 -0.56
C TYR A 47 -0.36 -7.49 0.97
N GLU A 48 -0.95 -8.55 1.53
CA GLU A 48 -1.18 -8.68 2.96
C GLU A 48 0.09 -8.65 3.82
N GLY A 49 1.25 -9.01 3.26
CA GLY A 49 2.54 -8.89 3.94
C GLY A 49 2.88 -7.46 4.41
N LEU A 50 2.28 -6.42 3.82
CA LEU A 50 2.46 -5.03 4.25
C LEU A 50 1.97 -4.76 5.67
N ARG A 51 1.00 -5.55 6.19
CA ARG A 51 0.45 -5.39 7.54
C ARG A 51 1.49 -5.46 8.66
N PHE A 52 2.65 -6.07 8.39
CA PHE A 52 3.74 -6.24 9.35
C PHE A 52 4.71 -5.05 9.41
N ALA A 53 4.55 -4.07 8.51
CA ALA A 53 5.36 -2.86 8.48
C ALA A 53 4.67 -1.74 9.30
N LEU A 54 4.57 -1.98 10.61
CA LEU A 54 3.79 -1.18 11.56
C LEU A 54 4.27 0.28 11.72
N ASN A 55 5.46 0.60 11.21
CA ASN A 55 6.05 1.94 11.26
C ASN A 55 5.86 2.75 9.97
N ILE A 56 5.20 2.19 8.94
CA ILE A 56 4.99 2.91 7.68
C ILE A 56 4.10 4.13 7.90
N GLU A 57 4.56 5.26 7.38
CA GLU A 57 3.83 6.52 7.28
C GLU A 57 3.42 6.82 5.82
N VAL A 58 4.15 6.28 4.84
CA VAL A 58 3.92 6.51 3.40
C VAL A 58 3.89 5.19 2.64
N LEU A 59 2.76 4.90 2.00
CA LEU A 59 2.59 3.72 1.14
C LEU A 59 2.11 4.13 -0.25
N ILE A 60 2.91 3.77 -1.27
CA ILE A 60 2.61 4.05 -2.68
C ILE A 60 2.60 2.72 -3.45
N MET A 61 1.52 2.48 -4.20
CA MET A 61 1.28 1.28 -4.99
C MET A 61 0.65 1.70 -6.33
N THR A 62 1.41 2.41 -7.16
CA THR A 62 0.90 3.00 -8.42
C THR A 62 1.09 2.02 -9.58
N ASN A 63 0.12 1.94 -10.49
CA ASN A 63 0.20 1.08 -11.68
C ASN A 63 0.51 -0.41 -11.38
N CYS A 64 0.04 -0.93 -10.25
CA CYS A 64 0.28 -2.31 -9.82
C CYS A 64 -0.90 -3.22 -10.18
N GLY A 65 -0.75 -4.53 -9.96
CA GLY A 65 -1.85 -5.49 -10.14
C GLY A 65 -2.99 -5.27 -9.15
N ASP A 66 -4.17 -5.79 -9.46
CA ASP A 66 -5.39 -5.59 -8.66
C ASP A 66 -5.19 -5.93 -7.16
N ILE A 67 -5.62 -5.03 -6.28
CA ILE A 67 -5.68 -5.22 -4.83
C ILE A 67 -7.03 -5.88 -4.49
N PRO A 68 -7.07 -7.11 -3.94
CA PRO A 68 -8.34 -7.76 -3.63
C PRO A 68 -9.19 -6.99 -2.62
N SER A 69 -8.56 -6.51 -1.55
CA SER A 69 -9.17 -5.76 -0.45
C SER A 69 -8.12 -4.95 0.30
N LEU A 70 -8.55 -3.90 1.00
CA LEU A 70 -7.71 -3.05 1.85
C LEU A 70 -7.81 -3.36 3.35
N PHE A 71 -8.44 -4.48 3.76
CA PHE A 71 -8.66 -4.78 5.18
C PHE A 71 -7.38 -4.76 6.04
N TRP A 72 -6.23 -5.10 5.46
CA TRP A 72 -4.91 -5.10 6.09
C TRP A 72 -4.39 -3.71 6.45
N LEU A 73 -4.95 -2.63 5.88
CA LEU A 73 -4.67 -1.25 6.33
C LEU A 73 -5.05 -1.03 7.80
N SER A 74 -5.99 -1.83 8.33
CA SER A 74 -6.42 -1.74 9.72
C SER A 74 -5.27 -1.90 10.72
N ASP A 75 -4.17 -2.56 10.34
CA ASP A 75 -2.99 -2.73 11.19
C ASP A 75 -2.02 -1.53 11.12
N LEU A 76 -2.08 -0.70 10.06
CA LEU A 76 -1.13 0.36 9.76
C LEU A 76 -1.51 1.69 10.42
N LYS A 77 -1.50 1.73 11.75
CA LYS A 77 -1.98 2.87 12.57
C LYS A 77 -1.21 4.18 12.41
N LYS A 78 -0.03 4.15 11.77
CA LYS A 78 0.83 5.33 11.54
C LYS A 78 0.76 5.85 10.10
N LEU A 79 -0.01 5.18 9.23
CA LEU A 79 -0.09 5.53 7.82
C LEU A 79 -0.76 6.90 7.64
N LYS A 80 -0.03 7.84 7.03
CA LYS A 80 -0.49 9.20 6.76
C LYS A 80 -0.82 9.41 5.29
N LEU A 81 -0.06 8.78 4.40
CA LEU A 81 -0.25 8.86 2.96
C LEU A 81 -0.43 7.47 2.35
N LEU A 82 -1.55 7.28 1.67
CA LEU A 82 -1.82 6.12 0.82
C LEU A 82 -2.08 6.55 -0.62
N ASN A 83 -1.25 6.07 -1.55
CA ASN A 83 -1.47 6.28 -2.97
C ASN A 83 -1.55 4.93 -3.69
N PHE A 84 -2.71 4.60 -4.26
CA PHE A 84 -2.88 3.44 -5.14
C PHE A 84 -3.45 3.86 -6.50
N PHE A 85 -3.03 5.04 -6.97
CA PHE A 85 -3.48 5.57 -8.25
C PHE A 85 -3.20 4.59 -9.40
N ASN A 86 -4.21 4.40 -10.24
CA ASN A 86 -4.19 3.43 -11.33
C ASN A 86 -3.90 1.97 -10.91
N THR A 87 -4.15 1.63 -9.66
CA THR A 87 -4.20 0.25 -9.15
C THR A 87 -5.63 -0.03 -8.69
N LYS A 88 -6.23 -1.10 -9.20
CA LYS A 88 -7.66 -1.37 -8.97
C LYS A 88 -7.87 -2.09 -7.64
N LEU A 89 -8.69 -1.50 -6.77
CA LEU A 89 -9.31 -2.21 -5.65
C LEU A 89 -10.51 -3.04 -6.15
N VAL A 90 -10.51 -4.34 -5.87
CA VAL A 90 -11.49 -5.28 -6.44
C VAL A 90 -12.83 -5.22 -5.71
N ASP A 91 -12.83 -5.30 -4.37
CA ASP A 91 -14.06 -5.24 -3.56
C ASP A 91 -14.69 -3.84 -3.52
N GLY A 92 -13.91 -2.81 -3.86
CA GLY A 92 -14.35 -1.42 -3.85
C GLY A 92 -14.55 -0.83 -2.46
N ASP A 93 -14.08 -1.51 -1.41
CA ASP A 93 -14.22 -1.04 -0.04
C ASP A 93 -13.09 -0.07 0.34
N THR A 94 -13.30 1.20 0.04
CA THR A 94 -12.43 2.31 0.44
C THR A 94 -12.70 2.82 1.86
N SER A 95 -13.55 2.16 2.66
CA SER A 95 -13.79 2.58 4.06
C SER A 95 -12.54 2.46 4.94
N PHE A 96 -11.63 1.55 4.60
CA PHE A 96 -10.33 1.42 5.24
C PHE A 96 -9.40 2.63 5.04
N CYS A 97 -9.73 3.53 4.10
CA CYS A 97 -8.98 4.75 3.86
C CYS A 97 -9.40 5.92 4.78
N LEU A 98 -10.56 5.83 5.44
CA LEU A 98 -11.10 6.91 6.29
C LEU A 98 -10.14 7.47 7.36
N PRO A 99 -9.33 6.65 8.07
CA PRO A 99 -8.43 7.18 9.08
C PRO A 99 -7.15 7.83 8.52
N ILE A 100 -6.89 7.74 7.21
CA ILE A 100 -5.63 8.17 6.58
C ILE A 100 -5.72 9.64 6.16
N ASP A 101 -4.67 10.42 6.44
CA ASP A 101 -4.65 11.87 6.22
C ASP A 101 -4.73 12.27 4.75
N GLU A 102 -3.96 11.60 3.90
CA GLU A 102 -3.91 11.82 2.46
C GLU A 102 -4.09 10.51 1.72
N VAL A 103 -5.10 10.44 0.85
CA VAL A 103 -5.42 9.25 0.07
C VAL A 103 -5.55 9.63 -1.40
N ILE A 104 -4.86 8.93 -2.29
CA ILE A 104 -4.88 9.20 -3.73
C ILE A 104 -5.25 7.92 -4.49
N PHE A 105 -6.36 7.95 -5.21
CA PHE A 105 -6.79 6.86 -6.09
C PHE A 105 -7.64 7.35 -7.25
N LYS A 106 -7.77 6.50 -8.27
CA LYS A 106 -8.67 6.76 -9.39
C LYS A 106 -10.07 6.23 -9.05
N ASN A 107 -11.07 7.10 -9.07
CA ASN A 107 -12.48 6.72 -8.84
C ASN A 107 -12.92 5.55 -9.73
N GLN A 108 -13.69 4.64 -9.13
CA GLN A 108 -14.48 3.62 -9.84
C GLN A 108 -15.93 3.73 -9.41
N ASN A 109 -16.87 3.38 -10.30
CA ASN A 109 -18.30 3.51 -10.01
C ASN A 109 -18.72 2.71 -8.77
N TYR A 110 -18.13 1.52 -8.57
CA TYR A 110 -18.46 0.59 -7.50
C TYR A 110 -17.73 0.85 -6.17
N TYR A 111 -16.86 1.87 -6.08
CA TYR A 111 -16.24 2.22 -4.79
C TYR A 111 -17.25 2.88 -3.85
N ASN A 112 -17.23 2.51 -2.57
CA ASN A 112 -18.16 3.06 -1.58
C ASN A 112 -17.90 4.54 -1.25
N PHE A 113 -16.64 5.01 -1.28
CA PHE A 113 -16.27 6.42 -1.23
C PHE A 113 -15.47 6.81 -2.48
N LYS A 114 -15.50 8.10 -2.83
CA LYS A 114 -14.78 8.70 -3.96
C LYS A 114 -13.65 9.57 -3.45
N GLN A 115 -12.71 9.91 -4.33
CA GLN A 115 -11.57 10.77 -4.03
C GLN A 115 -11.99 12.07 -3.29
N VAL A 116 -13.10 12.69 -3.71
CA VAL A 116 -13.63 13.93 -3.11
C VAL A 116 -14.04 13.76 -1.65
N ASP A 117 -14.41 12.55 -1.22
CA ASP A 117 -14.79 12.27 0.18
C ASP A 117 -13.57 12.28 1.12
N PHE A 118 -12.34 12.26 0.56
CA PHE A 118 -11.08 12.33 1.29
C PHE A 118 -10.39 13.69 1.18
N ASP A 119 -10.98 14.65 0.46
CA ASP A 119 -10.43 16.01 0.34
C ASP A 119 -10.68 16.81 1.62
N ARG A 120 -9.71 16.83 2.54
CA ARG A 120 -9.80 17.50 3.86
C ARG A 120 -9.65 19.03 3.82
N ASN A 121 -9.58 19.62 2.63
CA ASN A 121 -9.39 21.07 2.41
C ASN A 121 -10.69 21.79 1.99
N ASN A 122 -11.86 21.19 2.23
CA ASN A 122 -13.18 21.80 2.01
C ASN A 122 -13.90 22.08 3.33
#